data_AF-A0A1B8P544-F1
#
_entry.id   AF-A0A1B8P544-F1
#
_cell.length_a   1.000
_cell.length_b   1.000
_cell.length_c   1.000
_cell.angle_alpha   90.00
_cell.angle_beta   90.00
_cell.angle_gamma   90.00
#
_symmetry.space_group_name_H-M   'P 1'
#
loop_
_entity.id
_entity.type
_entity.pdbx_description
1 polymer ?
#
loop_
_entity_poly.entity_id
_entity_poly.type
_entity_poly.pdbx_seq_one_letter_code
_entity_poly.pdbx_strand_id
1 'polypeptide(L)'
;MSGTSLRRYPSSIGLALIVLLGLLGIPTAQADTDSPNTWTATWIASPQPRWDGDFALPTGLPFHLWQQTIRQVAKVSVGGDRLRIVVSNAYGNRPLNIGAARVAKAGDESSTLGTGEPLTFSGQRQVSIPPGHA
;
A
#
# COMPACT_ATOMS: atom_id res chain seq x y z
N MET A 1 -68.37 63.40 -37.16
CA MET A 1 -69.51 62.51 -36.88
C MET A 1 -68.91 61.21 -36.37
N SER A 2 -68.63 61.10 -35.07
CA SER A 2 -69.54 60.66 -33.99
C SER A 2 -69.72 59.12 -33.96
N GLY A 3 -69.39 58.51 -32.81
CA GLY A 3 -69.65 57.09 -32.46
C GLY A 3 -68.37 56.29 -32.16
N THR A 4 -67.79 56.21 -30.94
CA THR A 4 -68.18 55.41 -29.74
C THR A 4 -68.63 53.98 -30.11
N SER A 5 -68.11 52.85 -29.60
CA SER A 5 -67.61 52.54 -28.24
C SER A 5 -66.87 51.17 -28.13
N LEU A 6 -65.84 51.16 -27.28
CA LEU A 6 -65.31 50.12 -26.34
C LEU A 6 -65.66 48.62 -26.43
N ARG A 7 -64.61 47.78 -26.30
CA ARG A 7 -64.41 46.58 -25.41
C ARG A 7 -63.28 45.71 -26.03
N ARG A 8 -62.37 45.00 -25.35
CA ARG A 8 -62.05 44.60 -23.96
C ARG A 8 -60.57 44.14 -23.98
N TYR A 9 -59.76 44.49 -22.97
CA TYR A 9 -58.46 43.84 -22.63
C TYR A 9 -58.75 42.52 -21.86
N PRO A 10 -57.83 41.52 -21.73
CA PRO A 10 -56.46 41.70 -21.22
C PRO A 10 -55.35 40.70 -21.65
N SER A 11 -54.12 41.08 -21.26
CA SER A 11 -52.96 40.27 -20.83
C SER A 11 -52.60 38.99 -21.58
N SER A 12 -51.37 38.80 -22.03
CA SER A 12 -50.31 38.31 -21.14
C SER A 12 -48.91 38.48 -21.75
N ILE A 13 -48.00 39.03 -20.95
CA ILE A 13 -46.55 39.06 -21.14
C ILE A 13 -46.04 37.62 -21.05
N GLY A 14 -45.48 37.08 -22.14
CA GLY A 14 -44.92 35.74 -22.23
C GLY A 14 -43.44 35.77 -22.57
N LEU A 15 -42.62 35.81 -21.52
CA LEU A 15 -41.18 35.56 -21.42
C LEU A 15 -40.40 35.22 -22.71
N ALA A 16 -39.61 36.19 -23.17
CA ALA A 16 -38.33 35.93 -23.80
C ALA A 16 -37.28 35.70 -22.68
N LEU A 17 -36.79 34.46 -22.51
CA LEU A 17 -35.42 34.14 -22.04
C LEU A 17 -35.29 32.60 -21.94
N ILE A 18 -34.93 31.93 -23.02
CA ILE A 18 -34.49 30.52 -22.96
C ILE A 18 -32.96 30.54 -22.99
N VAL A 19 -32.40 30.81 -21.81
CA VAL A 19 -31.23 30.15 -21.20
C VAL A 19 -30.07 29.83 -22.16
N LEU A 20 -29.27 30.87 -22.43
CA LEU A 20 -27.86 30.76 -22.82
C LEU A 20 -27.01 30.46 -21.56
N LEU A 21 -27.10 29.24 -21.02
CA LEU A 21 -26.45 28.87 -19.74
C LEU A 21 -25.87 27.46 -19.74
N GLY A 22 -25.42 26.99 -20.91
CA GLY A 22 -24.77 25.69 -21.07
C GLY A 22 -23.23 25.71 -21.03
N LEU A 23 -22.58 26.85 -20.77
CA LEU A 23 -21.13 27.02 -21.00
C LEU A 23 -20.30 27.36 -19.73
N LEU A 24 -20.67 26.83 -18.57
CA LEU A 24 -19.90 27.04 -17.31
C LEU A 24 -19.63 25.76 -16.50
N GLY A 25 -19.82 24.58 -17.10
CA GLY A 25 -19.52 23.30 -16.46
C GLY A 25 -18.35 22.59 -17.11
N ILE A 26 -17.15 23.18 -17.12
CA ILE A 26 -15.95 22.34 -17.29
C ILE A 26 -15.82 21.59 -15.97
N PRO A 27 -16.03 20.27 -15.89
CA PRO A 27 -15.65 19.55 -14.70
C PRO A 27 -14.13 19.75 -14.57
N THR A 28 -13.71 20.52 -13.59
CA THR A 28 -12.32 20.46 -13.15
C THR A 28 -12.15 19.05 -12.62
N ALA A 29 -11.52 18.19 -13.41
CA ALA A 29 -11.02 16.93 -12.89
C ALA A 29 -10.07 17.30 -11.74
N GLN A 30 -10.57 17.21 -10.51
CA GLN A 30 -9.73 17.25 -9.34
C GLN A 30 -8.84 16.02 -9.49
N ALA A 31 -7.56 16.25 -9.81
CA ALA A 31 -6.58 15.20 -9.69
C ALA A 31 -6.61 14.78 -8.21
N ASP A 32 -7.09 13.57 -7.94
CA ASP A 32 -6.89 12.95 -6.64
C ASP A 32 -5.37 12.92 -6.40
N THR A 33 -4.89 13.81 -5.54
CA THR A 33 -3.54 13.76 -4.98
C THR A 33 -3.36 12.58 -4.02
N ASP A 34 -4.41 11.77 -3.82
CA ASP A 34 -4.25 10.37 -3.46
C ASP A 34 -3.64 9.63 -4.65
N SER A 35 -2.35 9.91 -4.89
CA SER A 35 -1.50 8.92 -5.53
C SER A 35 -1.78 7.62 -4.78
N PRO A 36 -2.34 6.57 -5.43
CA PRO A 36 -2.63 5.33 -4.73
C PRO A 36 -1.37 4.96 -3.97
N ASN A 37 -1.48 4.58 -2.70
CA ASN A 37 -0.39 4.05 -1.89
C ASN A 37 0.19 2.80 -2.59
N THR A 38 0.97 3.05 -3.63
CA THR A 38 1.37 2.06 -4.62
C THR A 38 2.61 1.42 -4.09
N TRP A 39 2.43 0.19 -3.62
CA TRP A 39 3.55 -0.61 -3.15
C TRP A 39 4.28 -1.16 -4.35
N THR A 40 5.53 -0.77 -4.51
CA THR A 40 6.42 -1.30 -5.55
C THR A 40 7.47 -2.18 -4.89
N ALA A 41 7.69 -3.36 -5.47
CA ALA A 41 8.75 -4.26 -5.01
C ALA A 41 10.12 -3.65 -5.32
N THR A 42 10.91 -3.37 -4.28
CA THR A 42 12.27 -2.82 -4.41
C THR A 42 13.38 -3.88 -4.33
N TRP A 43 13.05 -5.10 -3.94
CA TRP A 43 13.98 -6.21 -3.81
C TRP A 43 13.22 -7.51 -3.99
N ILE A 44 13.85 -8.50 -4.62
CA ILE A 44 13.32 -9.85 -4.75
C ILE A 44 14.48 -10.85 -4.75
N ALA A 45 14.21 -12.05 -4.25
CA ALA A 45 15.00 -13.25 -4.49
C ALA A 45 14.05 -14.40 -4.75
N SER A 46 14.50 -15.42 -5.49
CA SER A 46 13.71 -16.62 -5.70
C SER A 46 13.45 -17.30 -4.34
N PRO A 47 12.18 -17.60 -4.00
CA PRO A 47 11.88 -18.37 -2.80
C PRO A 47 12.47 -19.77 -2.97
N GLN A 48 13.14 -20.26 -1.92
CA GLN A 48 13.73 -21.59 -1.91
C GLN A 48 13.39 -22.29 -0.59
N PRO A 49 13.05 -23.58 -0.62
CA PRO A 49 12.94 -24.37 0.60
C PRO A 49 14.31 -24.50 1.27
N ARG A 50 14.30 -24.82 2.56
CA ARG A 50 15.51 -25.21 3.28
C ARG A 50 16.05 -26.53 2.72
N TRP A 51 17.37 -26.69 2.72
CA TRP A 51 18.00 -27.99 2.52
C TRP A 51 18.01 -28.79 3.83
N ASP A 52 17.69 -30.08 3.78
CA ASP A 52 17.64 -30.99 4.93
C ASP A 52 18.88 -31.90 5.02
N GLY A 53 20.02 -31.41 4.52
CA GLY A 53 21.33 -32.07 4.61
C GLY A 53 21.66 -33.00 3.43
N ASP A 54 20.72 -33.16 2.49
CA ASP A 54 20.86 -33.90 1.23
C ASP A 54 21.51 -33.07 0.11
N PHE A 55 21.69 -31.77 0.32
CA PHE A 55 22.30 -30.87 -0.65
C PHE A 55 23.79 -31.18 -0.84
N ALA A 56 24.20 -31.34 -2.10
CA ALA A 56 25.53 -31.84 -2.46
C ALA A 56 26.69 -30.91 -2.06
N LEU A 57 26.43 -29.65 -1.72
CA LEU A 57 27.46 -28.67 -1.38
C LEU A 57 27.31 -28.18 0.07
N PRO A 58 28.40 -27.85 0.78
CA PRO A 58 28.32 -27.25 2.10
C PRO A 58 27.61 -25.89 2.04
N THR A 59 26.50 -25.76 2.79
CA THR A 59 25.68 -24.53 2.79
C THR A 59 26.19 -23.51 3.80
N GLY A 60 26.92 -23.95 4.84
CA GLY A 60 27.34 -23.12 5.95
C GLY A 60 26.17 -22.57 6.79
N LEU A 61 24.96 -23.08 6.57
CA LEU A 61 23.74 -22.63 7.23
C LEU A 61 23.27 -23.67 8.25
N PRO A 62 22.76 -23.25 9.41
CA PRO A 62 22.16 -24.18 10.36
C PRO A 62 20.91 -24.82 9.75
N PHE A 63 20.79 -26.13 9.91
CA PHE A 63 19.61 -26.88 9.47
C PHE A 63 18.34 -26.49 10.23
N HIS A 64 18.46 -25.82 11.38
CA HIS A 64 17.35 -25.32 12.17
C HIS A 64 17.65 -23.97 12.80
N LEU A 65 16.65 -23.09 12.78
CA LEU A 65 16.69 -21.81 13.46
C LEU A 65 15.79 -21.89 14.68
N TRP A 66 16.40 -22.09 15.84
CA TRP A 66 15.69 -22.18 17.13
C TRP A 66 16.00 -20.95 17.97
N GLN A 67 15.00 -20.08 18.15
CA GLN A 67 15.13 -18.88 18.99
C GLN A 67 16.34 -18.02 18.61
N GLN A 68 16.55 -17.83 17.31
CA GLN A 68 17.67 -17.06 16.76
C GLN A 68 17.17 -15.74 16.16
N THR A 69 18.03 -14.74 16.17
CA THR A 69 17.84 -13.53 15.36
C THR A 69 18.56 -13.69 14.03
N ILE A 70 17.84 -13.56 12.92
CA ILE A 70 18.44 -13.54 11.58
C ILE A 70 18.65 -12.09 11.17
N ARG A 71 19.84 -11.76 10.65
CA ARG A 71 20.10 -10.48 9.99
C ARG A 71 20.16 -10.69 8.48
N GLN A 72 19.25 -10.05 7.75
CA GLN A 72 19.26 -10.04 6.29
C GLN A 72 19.52 -8.63 5.80
N VAL A 73 20.49 -8.47 4.89
CA VAL A 73 20.78 -7.20 4.23
C VAL A 73 20.21 -7.28 2.81
N ALA A 74 19.21 -6.45 2.53
CA ALA A 74 18.63 -6.33 1.20
C ALA A 74 19.09 -5.02 0.56
N LYS A 75 19.50 -5.08 -0.72
CA LYS A 75 19.80 -3.89 -1.51
C LYS A 75 18.53 -3.40 -2.20
N VAL A 76 18.08 -2.22 -1.81
CA VAL A 76 16.90 -1.54 -2.35
C VAL A 76 17.26 -0.90 -3.69
N SER A 77 16.51 -1.19 -4.75
CA SER A 77 16.61 -0.50 -6.06
C SER A 77 15.86 0.84 -6.09
N VAL A 78 14.64 0.91 -5.57
CA VAL A 78 13.78 2.09 -5.56
C VAL A 78 13.36 2.37 -4.12
N GLY A 79 13.76 3.53 -3.60
CA GLY A 79 13.40 3.97 -2.25
C GLY A 79 11.97 4.53 -2.16
N GLY A 80 11.58 4.89 -0.94
CA GLY A 80 10.32 5.57 -0.64
C GLY A 80 10.24 5.92 0.85
N ASP A 81 9.18 6.65 1.23
CA ASP A 81 9.00 7.13 2.61
C ASP A 81 8.48 6.04 3.56
N ARG A 82 8.06 4.90 3.01
CA ARG A 82 7.52 3.76 3.76
C ARG A 82 8.15 2.47 3.31
N LEU A 83 8.37 1.58 4.26
CA LEU A 83 8.82 0.21 4.03
C LEU A 83 7.75 -0.77 4.49
N ARG A 84 7.52 -1.82 3.70
CA ARG A 84 6.69 -2.96 4.07
C ARG A 84 7.52 -4.23 3.94
N ILE A 85 7.57 -5.01 5.00
CA ILE A 85 8.18 -6.34 5.01
C ILE A 85 7.05 -7.37 4.99
N VAL A 86 7.11 -8.28 4.04
CA VAL A 86 6.20 -9.43 3.94
C VAL A 86 7.02 -10.67 4.29
N VAL A 87 6.56 -11.44 5.26
CA VAL A 87 7.20 -12.69 5.70
C VAL A 87 6.26 -13.84 5.42
N SER A 88 6.76 -14.86 4.71
CA SER A 88 6.01 -16.07 4.41
C SER A 88 6.54 -17.26 5.22
N ASN A 89 5.65 -18.21 5.48
CA ASN A 89 5.95 -19.52 6.05
C ASN A 89 5.54 -20.64 5.07
N ALA A 90 5.61 -20.37 3.77
CA ALA A 90 5.11 -21.24 2.71
C ALA A 90 5.76 -22.64 2.71
N TYR A 91 7.04 -22.73 3.08
CA TYR A 91 7.77 -24.01 3.18
C TYR A 91 7.83 -24.59 4.59
N GLY A 92 7.21 -23.93 5.58
CA GLY A 92 7.23 -24.39 6.96
C GLY A 92 6.13 -25.41 7.25
N ASN A 93 6.46 -26.42 8.05
CA ASN A 93 5.52 -27.42 8.57
C ASN A 93 5.09 -27.15 10.03
N ARG A 94 5.53 -26.04 10.62
CA ARG A 94 5.20 -25.58 11.98
C ARG A 94 4.95 -24.07 11.95
N PRO A 95 4.18 -23.53 12.91
CA PRO A 95 4.02 -22.09 13.04
C PRO A 95 5.37 -21.38 13.17
N LEU A 96 5.56 -20.32 12.38
CA LEU A 96 6.72 -19.44 12.50
C LEU A 96 6.37 -18.31 13.48
N ASN A 97 7.02 -18.32 14.64
CA ASN A 97 6.83 -17.29 15.66
C ASN A 97 7.91 -16.21 15.53
N ILE A 98 7.47 -14.98 15.31
CA ILE A 98 8.35 -13.79 15.29
C ILE A 98 8.10 -13.03 16.59
N GLY A 99 9.05 -13.11 17.52
CA GLY A 99 8.97 -12.44 18.83
C GLY A 99 9.33 -10.95 18.80
N ALA A 100 10.08 -10.52 17.78
CA ALA A 100 10.35 -9.13 17.45
C ALA A 100 10.94 -9.06 16.04
N ALA A 101 10.74 -7.94 15.35
CA ALA A 101 11.43 -7.62 14.12
C ALA A 101 11.78 -6.14 14.10
N ARG A 102 12.94 -5.81 13.53
CA ARG A 102 13.44 -4.42 13.41
C ARG A 102 14.07 -4.21 12.06
N VAL A 103 14.09 -2.96 11.61
CA VAL A 103 14.76 -2.55 10.38
C VAL A 103 15.68 -1.36 10.64
N ALA A 104 16.80 -1.34 9.93
CA ALA A 104 17.78 -0.27 9.98
C ALA A 104 18.47 -0.13 8.62
N LYS A 105 19.07 1.03 8.37
CA LYS A 105 19.93 1.22 7.22
C LYS A 105 21.22 0.42 7.42
N ALA A 106 21.58 -0.42 6.46
CA ALA A 106 22.77 -1.25 6.57
C ALA A 106 24.04 -0.39 6.64
N GLY A 107 24.97 -0.77 7.53
CA GLY A 107 26.25 -0.07 7.72
C GLY A 107 26.18 1.11 8.70
N ASP A 108 25.00 1.42 9.23
CA ASP A 108 24.82 2.39 10.31
C ASP A 108 24.95 1.70 11.69
N GLU A 109 25.25 2.48 12.74
CA GLU A 109 25.31 2.03 14.13
C GLU A 109 23.97 1.40 14.57
N SER A 110 22.86 1.90 14.00
CA SER A 110 21.50 1.37 14.15
C SER A 110 21.28 -0.03 13.55
N SER A 111 22.26 -0.57 12.81
CA SER A 111 22.20 -1.91 12.23
C SER A 111 22.77 -3.01 13.13
N THR A 112 23.12 -2.64 14.37
CA THR A 112 23.49 -3.53 15.48
C THR A 112 22.29 -4.35 15.96
N LEU A 113 22.54 -5.54 16.50
CA LEU A 113 21.47 -6.38 17.06
C LEU A 113 20.72 -5.65 18.17
N GLY A 114 19.38 -5.64 18.08
CA GLY A 114 18.50 -5.00 19.07
C GLY A 114 18.23 -3.51 18.83
N THR A 115 18.93 -2.85 17.89
CA THR A 115 18.71 -1.45 17.53
C THR A 115 17.85 -1.32 16.26
N GLY A 116 17.63 -0.10 15.78
CA GLY A 116 16.77 0.18 14.61
C GLY A 116 15.28 0.33 14.94
N GLU A 117 14.49 0.59 13.91
CA GLU A 117 13.06 0.86 14.01
C GLU A 117 12.25 -0.44 14.16
N PRO A 118 11.33 -0.54 15.14
CA PRO A 118 10.52 -1.75 15.33
C PRO A 118 9.49 -1.91 14.21
N LEU A 119 9.35 -3.13 13.70
CA LEU A 119 8.28 -3.49 12.78
C LEU A 119 7.05 -3.95 13.57
N THR A 120 5.87 -3.78 12.95
CA THR A 120 4.60 -4.26 13.51
C THR A 120 3.83 -5.09 12.47
N PHE A 121 3.05 -6.03 12.97
CA PHE A 121 2.16 -6.91 12.21
C PHE A 121 0.73 -6.64 12.70
N SER A 122 -0.07 -5.96 11.88
CA SER A 122 -1.42 -5.51 12.29
C SER A 122 -1.41 -4.74 13.62
N GLY A 123 -0.39 -3.89 13.83
CA GLY A 123 -0.18 -3.11 15.04
C GLY A 123 0.47 -3.87 16.21
N GLN A 124 0.65 -5.19 16.12
CA GLN A 124 1.32 -6.00 17.14
C GLN A 124 2.81 -6.12 16.87
N ARG A 125 3.64 -6.18 17.92
CA ARG A 125 5.11 -6.39 17.78
C ARG A 125 5.49 -7.85 17.54
N GLN A 126 4.54 -8.76 17.69
CA GLN A 126 4.72 -10.21 17.59
C GLN A 126 3.67 -10.79 16.64
N VAL A 127 4.03 -11.87 15.96
CA VAL A 127 3.12 -12.60 15.09
C VAL A 127 3.46 -14.09 15.07
N SER A 128 2.44 -14.92 14.91
CA SER A 128 2.58 -16.34 14.57
C SER A 128 2.03 -16.55 13.17
N ILE A 129 2.86 -17.06 12.26
CA ILE A 129 2.50 -17.31 10.87
C ILE A 129 2.25 -18.82 10.71
N PRO A 130 1.03 -19.25 10.32
CA PRO A 130 0.70 -20.67 10.17
C PRO A 130 1.61 -21.40 9.16
N PRO A 131 1.76 -22.73 9.28
CA PRO A 131 2.40 -23.54 8.25
C PRO A 131 1.78 -23.29 6.86
N GLY A 132 2.60 -23.17 5.82
CA GLY A 132 2.14 -23.05 4.43
C GLY A 132 1.59 -21.68 4.02
N HIS A 133 1.60 -20.67 4.88
CA HIS A 133 1.08 -19.33 4.56
C HIS A 133 2.08 -18.50 3.73
N ALA A 134 1.60 -17.86 2.66
CA ALA A 134 2.37 -16.93 1.82
C ALA A 134 2.04 -15.47 2.11
#